data_AF-A0A9D6Q261-F1
#
_entry.id   AF-A0A9D6Q261-F1
#
_cell.length_a   1.000
_cell.length_b   1.000
_cell.length_c   1.000
_cell.angle_alpha   90.00
_cell.angle_beta   90.00
_cell.angle_gamma   90.00
#
_symmetry.space_group_name_H-M   'P 1'
#
loop_
_entity.id
_entity.type
_entity.pdbx_description
1 polymer ?
#
loop_
_entity_poly.entity_id
_entity_poly.type
_entity_poly.pdbx_seq_one_letter_code
_entity_poly.pdbx_strand_id
1 'polypeptide(L)'
;MKKFPGFLEEFRYAKGGAPVDKALVIRDADNKAPNELSEKMNSKIAGRTYPFEVKFIIIVQELETWLLADEAAISKVTQRTVSRVNEDLESINHPKERLFDILSEAGVTYTSEVAKRIAIGSDISKIEYRCPKFKEFKQAVIDC
;
A
#
# COMPACT_ATOMS: atom_id res chain seq x y z
N MET A 1 21.13 0.46 -9.74
CA MET A 1 19.90 0.33 -8.90
C MET A 1 19.45 -1.13 -8.93
N LYS A 2 19.45 -1.86 -7.80
CA LYS A 2 18.96 -3.25 -7.75
C LYS A 2 17.45 -3.27 -8.02
N LYS A 3 16.97 -4.32 -8.69
CA LYS A 3 15.54 -4.53 -9.01
C LYS A 3 15.11 -5.91 -8.49
N PHE A 4 13.83 -6.06 -8.18
CA PHE A 4 13.24 -7.38 -7.90
C PHE A 4 13.56 -8.37 -9.04
N PRO A 5 13.97 -9.62 -8.74
CA PRO A 5 14.03 -10.27 -7.41
C PRO A 5 15.35 -10.09 -6.61
N GLY A 6 16.30 -9.27 -7.07
CA GLY A 6 17.63 -9.14 -6.44
C GLY A 6 17.66 -8.68 -4.98
N PHE A 7 16.57 -8.10 -4.45
CA PHE A 7 16.42 -7.82 -3.03
C PHE A 7 16.23 -9.09 -2.18
N LEU A 8 15.52 -10.09 -2.72
CA LEU A 8 15.27 -11.35 -2.01
C LEU A 8 16.55 -12.18 -1.86
N GLU A 9 17.47 -12.10 -2.83
CA GLU A 9 18.77 -12.79 -2.75
C GLU A 9 19.63 -12.28 -1.58
N GLU A 10 19.49 -11.00 -1.23
CA GLU A 10 20.21 -10.42 -0.09
C GLU A 10 19.64 -10.90 1.24
N PHE A 11 18.32 -11.07 1.31
CA PHE A 11 17.62 -11.58 2.49
C PHE A 11 17.85 -13.06 2.73
N ARG A 12 18.39 -13.79 1.73
CA ARG A 12 18.82 -15.18 1.89
C ARG A 12 19.86 -15.35 3.00
N TYR A 13 20.60 -14.28 3.29
CA TYR A 13 21.57 -14.23 4.37
C TYR A 13 21.00 -13.46 5.56
N ALA A 14 21.52 -13.72 6.76
CA ALA A 14 21.10 -13.01 7.97
C ALA A 14 21.27 -11.49 7.79
N LYS A 15 20.19 -10.73 8.02
CA LYS A 15 20.19 -9.27 7.92
C LYS A 15 20.14 -8.69 9.32
N GLY A 16 21.20 -7.99 9.73
CA GLY A 16 21.30 -7.45 11.10
C GLY A 16 21.53 -8.52 12.18
N GLY A 17 22.07 -9.69 11.80
CA GLY A 17 22.39 -10.77 12.74
C GLY A 17 21.27 -11.78 13.00
N ALA A 18 20.07 -11.55 12.46
CA ALA A 18 18.95 -12.48 12.52
C ALA A 18 18.63 -13.06 11.14
N PRO A 19 18.19 -14.33 11.04
CA PRO A 19 17.62 -14.85 9.80
C PRO A 19 16.37 -14.05 9.44
N VAL A 20 16.13 -13.87 8.14
CA VAL A 20 14.85 -13.35 7.66
C VAL A 20 13.86 -14.52 7.69
N ASP A 21 12.76 -14.36 8.40
CA ASP A 21 11.73 -15.41 8.49
C ASP A 21 10.74 -15.32 7.31
N LYS A 22 10.45 -14.10 6.82
CA LYS A 22 9.49 -13.80 5.74
C LYS A 22 9.82 -12.50 4.99
N ALA A 23 9.35 -12.40 3.75
CA ALA A 23 9.47 -11.21 2.90
C ALA A 23 8.13 -10.83 2.24
N LEU A 24 7.66 -9.63 2.52
CA LEU A 24 6.50 -9.03 1.87
C LEU A 24 6.93 -8.16 0.70
N VAL A 25 6.46 -8.48 -0.50
CA VAL A 25 6.71 -7.68 -1.70
C VAL A 25 5.43 -7.00 -2.13
N ILE A 26 5.39 -5.70 -1.92
CA ILE A 26 4.23 -4.85 -2.22
C ILE A 26 4.43 -4.24 -3.61
N ARG A 27 3.38 -4.31 -4.44
CA ARG A 27 3.40 -3.73 -5.79
C ARG A 27 2.06 -3.09 -6.11
N ASP A 28 2.12 -1.89 -6.68
CA ASP A 28 0.98 -1.26 -7.34
C ASP A 28 0.58 -2.04 -8.59
N ALA A 29 -0.73 -2.17 -8.81
CA ALA A 29 -1.28 -2.78 -9.99
C ALA A 29 -1.09 -1.92 -11.25
N ASP A 30 -0.93 -0.60 -11.12
CA ASP A 30 -0.84 0.35 -12.24
C ASP A 30 -1.93 0.07 -13.31
N ASN A 31 -3.19 -0.14 -12.89
CA ASN A 31 -4.33 -0.53 -13.73
C ASN A 31 -4.23 -1.90 -14.45
N LYS A 32 -3.30 -2.78 -14.05
CA LYS A 32 -3.23 -4.16 -14.56
C LYS A 32 -4.03 -5.11 -13.69
N ALA A 33 -4.45 -6.24 -14.28
CA ALA A 33 -5.11 -7.29 -13.52
C ALA A 33 -4.18 -7.78 -12.37
N PRO A 34 -4.62 -7.73 -11.10
CA PRO A 34 -3.79 -8.13 -9.97
C PRO A 34 -3.27 -9.57 -10.08
N ASN A 35 -4.08 -10.47 -10.64
CA ASN A 35 -3.72 -11.87 -10.85
C ASN A 35 -2.55 -12.01 -11.84
N GLU A 36 -2.59 -11.31 -12.98
CA GLU A 36 -1.52 -11.33 -13.98
C GLU A 36 -0.20 -10.80 -13.40
N LEU A 37 -0.26 -9.77 -12.56
CA LEU A 37 0.92 -9.24 -11.87
C LEU A 37 1.47 -10.22 -10.84
N SER A 38 0.59 -10.85 -10.06
CA SER A 38 0.99 -11.89 -9.10
C SER A 38 1.67 -13.06 -9.81
N GLU A 39 1.09 -13.58 -10.89
CA GLU A 39 1.67 -14.66 -11.70
C GLU A 39 3.03 -14.27 -12.30
N LYS A 40 3.15 -13.03 -12.80
CA LYS A 40 4.41 -12.51 -13.32
C LYS A 40 5.48 -12.38 -12.23
N MET A 41 5.10 -12.01 -11.02
CA MET A 41 6.02 -11.92 -9.89
C MET A 41 6.46 -13.31 -9.40
N ASN A 42 5.52 -14.25 -9.30
CA ASN A 42 5.81 -15.66 -9.03
C ASN A 42 6.76 -16.25 -10.08
N SER A 43 6.51 -16.01 -11.37
CA SER A 43 7.36 -16.51 -12.46
C SER A 43 8.80 -15.99 -12.39
N LYS A 44 9.03 -14.79 -11.87
CA LYS A 44 10.39 -14.22 -11.73
C LYS A 44 11.22 -14.88 -10.64
N ILE A 45 10.57 -15.50 -9.66
CA ILE A 45 11.22 -16.26 -8.60
C ILE A 45 11.05 -17.77 -8.78
N ALA A 46 10.39 -18.22 -9.85
CA ALA A 46 10.27 -19.62 -10.19
C ALA A 46 11.67 -20.25 -10.34
N GLY A 47 11.86 -21.40 -9.70
CA GLY A 47 13.16 -22.08 -9.63
C GLY A 47 14.13 -21.52 -8.57
N ARG A 48 13.69 -20.58 -7.73
CA ARG A 48 14.46 -20.09 -6.58
C ARG A 48 13.84 -20.60 -5.28
N THR A 49 14.69 -21.02 -4.36
CA THR A 49 14.28 -21.44 -3.02
C THR A 49 14.84 -20.45 -2.02
N TYR A 50 13.94 -19.79 -1.29
CA TYR A 50 14.28 -18.90 -0.19
C TYR A 50 14.08 -19.62 1.14
N PRO A 51 14.90 -19.34 2.17
CA PRO A 51 14.71 -19.89 3.50
C PRO A 51 13.52 -19.26 4.26
N PHE A 52 12.76 -18.40 3.59
CA PHE A 52 11.64 -17.64 4.13
C PHE A 52 10.48 -17.61 3.15
N GLU A 53 9.28 -17.38 3.68
CA GLU A 53 8.09 -17.20 2.85
C GLU A 53 8.14 -15.87 2.10
N VAL A 54 7.78 -15.88 0.80
CA VAL A 54 7.63 -14.67 0.00
C VAL A 54 6.15 -14.48 -0.32
N LYS A 55 5.56 -13.41 0.20
CA LYS A 55 4.17 -13.03 -0.09
C LYS A 55 4.12 -11.81 -1.01
N PHE A 56 3.34 -11.93 -2.09
CA PHE A 56 3.06 -10.83 -3.01
C PHE A 56 1.77 -10.14 -2.64
N ILE A 57 1.83 -8.83 -2.41
CA ILE A 57 0.66 -7.99 -2.18
C ILE A 57 0.54 -7.03 -3.35
N ILE A 58 -0.53 -7.19 -4.12
CA ILE A 58 -0.85 -6.31 -5.23
C ILE A 58 -1.92 -5.32 -4.79
N ILE A 59 -1.60 -4.03 -4.81
CA ILE A 59 -2.52 -2.95 -4.47
C ILE A 59 -3.22 -2.52 -5.76
N VAL A 60 -4.55 -2.63 -5.81
CA VAL A 60 -5.33 -2.50 -7.06
C VAL A 60 -5.33 -1.07 -7.61
N GLN A 61 -5.37 -0.06 -6.74
CA GLN A 61 -5.44 1.36 -7.09
C GLN A 61 -4.63 2.15 -6.06
N GLU A 62 -3.30 2.17 -6.14
CA GLU A 62 -2.40 3.01 -5.32
C GLU A 62 -2.57 2.98 -3.78
N LEU A 63 -1.58 3.50 -3.04
CA LEU A 63 -1.68 3.59 -1.58
C LEU A 63 -2.65 4.69 -1.14
N GLU A 64 -2.84 5.70 -2.00
CA GLU A 64 -3.70 6.85 -1.78
C GLU A 64 -5.17 6.46 -1.58
N THR A 65 -5.62 5.34 -2.15
CA THR A 65 -6.95 4.77 -1.87
C THR A 65 -7.17 4.53 -0.38
N TRP A 66 -6.16 4.03 0.34
CA TRP A 66 -6.26 3.78 1.77
C TRP A 66 -6.25 5.08 2.58
N LEU A 67 -5.54 6.11 2.11
CA LEU A 67 -5.55 7.43 2.74
C LEU A 67 -6.90 8.13 2.62
N LEU A 68 -7.61 7.94 1.49
CA LEU A 68 -8.96 8.46 1.28
C LEU A 68 -10.01 7.82 2.20
N ALA A 69 -9.70 6.70 2.85
CA ALA A 69 -10.63 6.01 3.74
C ALA A 69 -10.90 6.77 5.04
N ASP A 70 -9.99 7.64 5.47
CA ASP A 70 -10.12 8.39 6.71
C ASP A 70 -10.11 9.92 6.49
N GLU A 71 -11.28 10.46 6.20
CA GLU A 71 -11.49 11.91 6.06
C GLU A 71 -11.14 12.70 7.32
N ALA A 72 -11.19 12.08 8.50
CA ALA A 72 -10.81 12.75 9.75
C ALA A 72 -9.29 12.94 9.83
N ALA A 73 -8.49 11.97 9.36
CA ALA A 73 -7.05 12.10 9.25
C ALA A 73 -6.65 13.19 8.24
N ILE A 74 -7.32 13.23 7.09
CA ILE A 74 -7.11 14.29 6.09
C ILE A 74 -7.49 15.65 6.70
N SER A 75 -8.64 15.75 7.37
CA SER A 75 -9.11 16.98 8.02
C SER A 75 -8.12 17.52 9.05
N LYS A 76 -7.47 16.64 9.82
CA LYS A 76 -6.40 17.03 10.77
C LYS A 76 -5.17 17.61 10.06
N VAL A 77 -4.81 17.09 8.89
CA VAL A 77 -3.66 17.61 8.14
C VAL A 77 -3.98 18.92 7.44
N THR A 78 -5.19 19.05 6.90
CA THR A 78 -5.64 20.25 6.18
C THR A 78 -6.16 21.36 7.08
N GLN A 79 -6.45 21.07 8.36
CA GLN A 79 -7.13 21.99 9.29
C GLN A 79 -8.46 22.50 8.73
N ARG A 80 -9.13 21.68 7.90
CA ARG A 80 -10.44 21.96 7.30
C ARG A 80 -11.31 20.71 7.39
N THR A 81 -12.63 20.91 7.37
CA THR A 81 -13.57 19.79 7.30
C THR A 81 -13.52 19.19 5.91
N VAL A 82 -13.09 17.93 5.80
CA VAL A 82 -13.12 17.16 4.56
C VAL A 82 -14.35 16.27 4.56
N SER A 83 -15.12 16.36 3.47
CA SER A 83 -16.29 15.49 3.30
C SER A 83 -15.85 14.06 3.05
N ARG A 84 -16.59 13.10 3.61
CA ARG A 84 -16.38 11.68 3.33
C ARG A 84 -16.59 11.40 1.85
N VAL A 85 -15.62 10.73 1.24
CA VAL A 85 -15.77 10.14 -0.10
C VAL A 85 -16.75 8.97 0.01
N ASN A 86 -17.93 9.05 -0.61
CA ASN A 86 -19.01 8.07 -0.38
C ASN A 86 -19.00 6.87 -1.34
N GLU A 87 -18.24 6.96 -2.43
CA GLU A 87 -18.06 5.87 -3.39
C GLU A 87 -17.20 4.73 -2.82
N ASP A 88 -17.18 3.59 -3.52
CA ASP A 88 -16.26 2.49 -3.22
C ASP A 88 -14.83 2.91 -3.56
N LEU A 89 -14.00 3.05 -2.53
CA LEU A 89 -12.66 3.60 -2.63
C LEU A 89 -11.76 2.76 -3.52
N GLU A 90 -11.89 1.43 -3.48
CA GLU A 90 -11.07 0.52 -4.28
C GLU A 90 -11.51 0.47 -5.75
N SER A 91 -12.62 1.15 -6.08
CA SER A 91 -13.10 1.36 -7.45
C SER A 91 -12.76 2.73 -8.03
N ILE A 92 -12.25 3.67 -7.22
CA ILE A 92 -11.89 5.02 -7.67
C ILE A 92 -10.74 4.92 -8.66
N ASN A 93 -10.95 5.43 -9.87
CA ASN A 93 -9.87 5.63 -10.83
C ASN A 93 -9.02 6.84 -10.40
N HIS A 94 -7.69 6.67 -10.41
CA HIS A 94 -6.73 7.73 -10.06
C HIS A 94 -6.93 8.30 -8.64
N PRO A 95 -6.88 7.45 -7.59
CA PRO A 95 -7.11 7.88 -6.20
C PRO A 95 -6.11 8.95 -5.73
N LYS A 96 -4.89 8.98 -6.27
CA LYS A 96 -3.95 10.06 -6.01
C LYS A 96 -4.40 11.42 -6.53
N GLU A 97 -5.01 11.48 -7.71
CA GLU A 97 -5.59 12.73 -8.24
C GLU A 97 -6.75 13.18 -7.33
N ARG A 98 -7.59 12.23 -6.91
CA ARG A 98 -8.67 12.53 -5.96
C ARG A 98 -8.18 13.10 -4.64
N LEU A 99 -7.11 12.51 -4.07
CA LEU A 99 -6.48 13.03 -2.85
C LEU A 99 -5.84 14.39 -3.09
N PHE A 100 -5.19 14.59 -4.24
CA PHE A 100 -4.61 15.86 -4.64
C PHE A 100 -5.66 16.98 -4.69
N ASP A 101 -6.83 16.72 -5.28
CA ASP A 101 -7.92 17.70 -5.38
C ASP A 101 -8.42 18.11 -4.00
N ILE A 102 -8.68 17.14 -3.12
CA ILE A 102 -9.13 17.39 -1.73
C ILE A 102 -8.12 18.26 -0.98
N LEU A 103 -6.83 17.97 -1.12
CA LEU A 103 -5.78 18.75 -0.45
C LEU A 103 -5.65 20.16 -1.06
N SER A 104 -5.77 20.27 -2.38
CA SER A 104 -5.66 21.54 -3.10
C SER A 104 -6.81 22.48 -2.79
N GLU A 105 -8.04 21.97 -2.66
CA GLU A 105 -9.21 22.72 -2.18
C GLU A 105 -8.98 23.30 -0.77
N ALA A 106 -8.16 22.63 0.05
CA ALA A 106 -7.74 23.11 1.35
C ALA A 106 -6.50 24.01 1.34
N GLY A 107 -5.88 24.25 0.18
CA GLY A 107 -4.63 25.00 0.04
C GLY A 107 -3.38 24.24 0.48
N VAL A 108 -3.45 22.90 0.52
CA VAL A 108 -2.34 22.02 0.92
C VAL A 108 -1.78 21.31 -0.32
N THR A 109 -0.48 21.47 -0.57
CA THR A 109 0.21 20.76 -1.65
C THR A 109 0.44 19.30 -1.28
N TYR A 110 0.05 18.37 -2.16
CA TYR A 110 0.38 16.96 -1.98
C TYR A 110 1.89 16.71 -2.03
N THR A 111 2.42 16.07 -0.99
CA THR A 111 3.83 15.64 -0.90
C THR A 111 3.91 14.32 -0.14
N SER A 112 5.03 13.60 -0.25
CA SER A 112 5.25 12.38 0.52
C SER A 112 5.15 12.59 2.03
N GLU A 113 5.55 13.77 2.52
CA GLU A 113 5.45 14.11 3.95
C GLU A 113 3.99 14.35 4.36
N VAL A 114 3.18 14.98 3.50
CA VAL A 114 1.73 15.12 3.73
C VAL A 114 1.05 13.75 3.75
N ALA A 115 1.34 12.88 2.78
CA ALA A 115 0.83 11.52 2.73
C ALA A 115 1.19 10.73 4.01
N LYS A 116 2.44 10.84 4.46
CA LYS A 116 2.93 10.23 5.70
C LYS A 116 2.17 10.74 6.92
N ARG A 117 1.94 12.06 7.03
CA ARG A 117 1.19 12.65 8.15
C ARG A 117 -0.26 12.16 8.17
N ILE A 118 -0.90 12.04 7.01
CA ILE A 118 -2.24 11.46 6.91
C ILE A 118 -2.20 10.00 7.39
N ALA A 119 -1.26 9.20 6.89
CA ALA A 119 -1.12 7.79 7.26
C ALA A 119 -0.91 7.60 8.77
N ILE A 120 -0.04 8.40 9.41
CA ILE A 120 0.19 8.36 10.86
C ILE A 120 -1.09 8.68 11.64
N GLY A 121 -1.91 9.62 11.14
CA GLY A 121 -3.14 10.05 11.79
C GLY A 121 -4.37 9.18 11.49
N SER A 122 -4.23 8.18 10.62
CA SER A 122 -5.34 7.37 10.11
C SER A 122 -5.78 6.28 11.08
N ASP A 123 -7.08 6.07 11.19
CA ASP A 123 -7.64 4.92 11.89
C ASP A 123 -7.59 3.66 11.02
N ILE A 124 -6.71 2.73 11.39
CA ILE A 124 -6.51 1.45 10.72
C ILE A 124 -7.80 0.62 10.65
N SER A 125 -8.65 0.68 11.67
CA SER A 125 -9.92 -0.07 11.71
C SER A 125 -10.91 0.50 10.68
N LYS A 126 -10.89 1.82 10.49
CA LYS A 126 -11.70 2.50 9.49
C LYS A 126 -11.22 2.19 8.08
N ILE A 127 -9.90 2.17 7.85
CA ILE A 127 -9.33 1.74 6.57
C ILE A 127 -9.73 0.28 6.28
N GLU A 128 -9.57 -0.62 7.25
CA GLU A 128 -9.93 -2.04 7.09
C GLU A 128 -11.42 -2.24 6.76
N TYR A 129 -12.30 -1.47 7.39
CA TYR A 129 -13.74 -1.53 7.12
C TYR A 129 -14.08 -1.06 5.71
N ARG A 130 -13.36 -0.05 5.20
CA ARG A 130 -13.68 0.60 3.92
C ARG A 130 -12.92 0.07 2.72
N CYS A 131 -11.80 -0.61 2.94
CA CYS A 131 -10.89 -1.08 1.90
C CYS A 131 -10.62 -2.60 2.09
N PRO A 132 -11.39 -3.49 1.45
CA PRO A 132 -11.20 -4.94 1.55
C PRO A 132 -9.78 -5.42 1.22
N LYS A 133 -9.10 -4.83 0.22
CA LYS A 133 -7.71 -5.17 -0.11
C LYS A 133 -6.72 -4.69 0.94
N PHE A 134 -7.02 -3.63 1.67
CA PHE A 134 -6.24 -3.28 2.86
C PHE A 134 -6.37 -4.34 3.94
N LYS A 135 -7.56 -4.93 4.13
CA LYS A 135 -7.75 -6.04 5.08
C LYS A 135 -6.89 -7.25 4.72
N GLU A 136 -6.88 -7.64 3.44
CA GLU A 136 -6.01 -8.71 2.94
C GLU A 136 -4.53 -8.39 3.18
N PHE A 137 -4.11 -7.16 2.91
CA PHE A 137 -2.75 -6.69 3.18
C PHE A 137 -2.40 -6.76 4.68
N LYS A 138 -3.26 -6.23 5.55
CA LYS A 138 -3.07 -6.25 7.01
C LYS A 138 -2.97 -7.67 7.53
N GLN A 139 -3.83 -8.58 7.06
CA GLN A 139 -3.76 -9.99 7.43
C GLN A 139 -2.44 -10.62 6.98
N ALA A 140 -2.00 -10.32 5.75
CA ALA A 140 -0.71 -10.82 5.27
C ALA A 140 0.48 -10.31 6.10
N VAL A 141 0.41 -9.08 6.62
CA VAL A 141 1.40 -8.51 7.55
C VAL A 141 1.36 -9.19 8.92
N ILE A 142 0.18 -9.50 9.47
CA ILE A 142 0.03 -10.18 10.77
C ILE A 142 0.44 -11.65 10.69
N ASP A 143 0.06 -12.31 9.60
CA ASP A 143 0.47 -13.67 9.31
C ASP A 143 1.97 -13.74 8.98
N CYS A 144 2.64 -12.60 8.81
CA CYS A 144 4.07 -12.50 8.62
C CYS A 144 4.84 -12.41 9.94
#